data_AF-A0A6S6YMR2-F1
#
_entry.id   AF-A0A6S6YMR2-F1
#
_cell.length_a   1.000
_cell.length_b   1.000
_cell.length_c   1.000
_cell.angle_alpha   90.00
_cell.angle_beta   90.00
_cell.angle_gamma   90.00
#
_symmetry.space_group_name_H-M   'P 1'
#
loop_
_entity.id
_entity.type
_entity.pdbx_description
1 polymer ?
#
loop_
_entity_poly.entity_id
_entity_poly.type
_entity_poly.pdbx_seq_one_letter_code
_entity_poly.pdbx_strand_id
1 'polypeptide(L)'
;MRKRLMFPPRPLLTAAAMTLSLAAAAPALADCGPAPLDFGAAPTLPAMPVSVALDGERVLLGKQGERIALQRKLVWADKAGDLSPRTWADKVDWSAYATPAKASKPAPTRLYFSPEGQLCRMEQYLSIRGQSVLVGGYTLDYDAGGALAGYTEFTEASDAAAQPYRVSRRACLQRDAQGLLTTFIDDGCDDPKGPGASRHYVRNAQGQLLRVIDTLSPGAPQAVQTYNALGEPGPRYVSQPSNYVTAGDSRAPYAYAAPTQHIDRVYPRLREDLAALPSEIPGIEWRIVRIADEVPMNDRDDQSSWDPNVQTVLAQGETDAQSMARLTPAAQDAVWQAMQAHPGRILFYFDPMGRVLLTSAITPAQWEACGDPTNLAPDACGK
;
A
#
# COMPACT_ATOMS: atom_id res chain seq x y z
N MET A 1 19.13 81.03 -54.72
CA MET A 1 20.19 80.19 -55.34
C MET A 1 20.48 79.00 -54.43
N ARG A 2 20.73 77.85 -55.06
CA ARG A 2 21.01 76.48 -54.57
C ARG A 2 21.65 76.28 -53.17
N LYS A 3 21.28 75.12 -52.57
CA LYS A 3 22.10 74.16 -51.76
C LYS A 3 22.43 74.62 -50.32
N ARG A 4 22.42 73.79 -49.27
CA ARG A 4 22.45 72.32 -49.06
C ARG A 4 21.71 71.98 -47.75
N LEU A 5 21.02 70.85 -47.72
CA LEU A 5 20.60 70.15 -46.50
C LEU A 5 21.83 69.57 -45.77
N MET A 6 21.91 69.80 -44.45
CA MET A 6 22.73 69.00 -43.52
C MET A 6 21.81 68.56 -42.38
N PHE A 7 21.52 67.26 -42.36
CA PHE A 7 20.86 66.60 -41.24
C PHE A 7 21.89 66.32 -40.13
N PRO A 8 21.54 66.50 -38.85
CA PRO A 8 22.39 66.13 -37.72
C PRO A 8 22.40 64.60 -37.48
N PRO A 9 23.45 64.07 -36.83
CA PRO A 9 23.61 62.64 -36.59
C PRO A 9 22.64 62.15 -35.50
N ARG A 10 22.06 60.97 -35.74
CA ARG A 10 21.22 60.22 -34.79
C ARG A 10 22.09 59.64 -33.66
N PRO A 11 21.66 59.69 -32.39
CA PRO A 11 22.30 58.94 -31.32
C PRO A 11 21.95 57.45 -31.45
N LEU A 12 22.99 56.61 -31.39
CA LEU A 12 22.91 55.16 -31.27
C LEU A 12 22.35 54.80 -29.88
N LEU A 13 21.11 54.32 -29.85
CA LEU A 13 20.53 53.61 -28.71
C LEU A 13 21.03 52.16 -28.76
N THR A 14 22.01 51.84 -27.93
CA THR A 14 22.44 50.47 -27.63
C THR A 14 21.38 49.79 -26.77
N ALA A 15 20.49 49.04 -27.40
CA ALA A 15 19.61 48.10 -26.73
C ALA A 15 20.42 46.84 -26.36
N ALA A 16 20.76 46.69 -25.09
CA ALA A 16 21.30 45.45 -24.55
C ALA A 16 20.16 44.41 -24.47
N ALA A 17 20.11 43.50 -25.45
CA ALA A 17 19.25 42.33 -25.39
C ALA A 17 19.83 41.34 -24.37
N MET A 18 19.22 41.26 -23.18
CA MET A 18 19.42 40.12 -22.28
C MET A 18 18.71 38.90 -22.89
N THR A 19 19.46 38.08 -23.61
CA THR A 19 19.07 36.70 -23.87
C THR A 19 19.06 35.94 -22.54
N LEU A 20 17.87 35.76 -21.95
CA LEU A 20 17.66 34.73 -20.94
C LEU A 20 17.87 33.37 -21.62
N SER A 21 19.05 32.79 -21.45
CA SER A 21 19.27 31.38 -21.71
C SER A 21 18.47 30.58 -20.68
N LEU A 22 17.24 30.19 -21.04
CA LEU A 22 16.60 29.03 -20.42
C LEU A 22 17.43 27.81 -20.80
N ALA A 23 18.46 27.53 -20.00
CA ALA A 23 19.02 26.20 -19.93
C ALA A 23 17.90 25.31 -19.40
N ALA A 24 17.19 24.65 -20.31
CA ALA A 24 16.43 23.47 -19.97
C ALA A 24 17.42 22.52 -19.29
N ALA A 25 17.28 22.35 -17.97
CA ALA A 25 17.94 21.27 -17.28
C ALA A 25 17.48 19.99 -17.98
N ALA A 26 18.37 19.40 -18.79
CA ALA A 26 18.18 18.02 -19.19
C ALA A 26 17.96 17.25 -17.88
N PRO A 27 16.90 16.42 -17.77
CA PRO A 27 16.78 15.55 -16.62
C PRO A 27 18.10 14.80 -16.55
N ALA A 28 18.81 14.91 -15.42
CA ALA A 28 19.97 14.07 -15.18
C ALA A 28 19.47 12.64 -15.40
N LEU A 29 19.90 12.03 -16.51
CA LEU A 29 19.62 10.63 -16.75
C LEU A 29 20.26 9.92 -15.57
N ALA A 30 19.44 9.27 -14.73
CA ALA A 30 19.96 8.40 -13.69
C ALA A 30 21.00 7.46 -14.33
N ASP A 31 22.03 7.09 -13.57
CA ASP A 31 23.20 6.37 -14.09
C ASP A 31 22.87 5.01 -14.73
N CYS A 32 21.62 4.54 -14.57
CA CYS A 32 21.05 3.37 -15.22
C CYS A 32 20.61 3.57 -16.69
N GLY A 33 20.54 4.82 -17.16
CA GLY A 33 19.99 5.16 -18.48
C GLY A 33 18.46 4.99 -18.55
N PRO A 34 17.81 5.37 -19.67
CA PRO A 34 16.38 5.15 -19.84
C PRO A 34 16.06 3.66 -19.92
N ALA A 35 14.88 3.27 -19.44
CA ALA A 35 14.37 1.91 -19.60
C ALA A 35 14.45 1.46 -21.09
N PRO A 36 15.00 0.28 -21.37
CA PRO A 36 15.25 -0.16 -22.75
C PRO A 36 13.93 -0.38 -23.50
N LEU A 37 13.87 0.11 -24.75
CA LEU A 37 12.74 -0.14 -25.66
C LEU A 37 12.64 -1.61 -26.08
N ASP A 38 13.76 -2.34 -26.03
CA ASP A 38 13.85 -3.78 -26.24
C ASP A 38 14.63 -4.42 -25.09
N PHE A 39 13.93 -5.16 -24.24
CA PHE A 39 14.57 -5.91 -23.15
C PHE A 39 15.46 -7.04 -23.67
N GLY A 40 15.29 -7.53 -24.91
CA GLY A 40 16.19 -8.52 -25.49
C GLY A 40 17.59 -7.98 -25.83
N ALA A 41 17.75 -6.66 -25.94
CA ALA A 41 19.02 -6.04 -26.27
C ALA A 41 19.99 -6.11 -25.08
N ALA A 42 21.24 -6.47 -25.38
CA ALA A 42 22.31 -6.56 -24.39
C ALA A 42 22.62 -5.17 -23.80
N PRO A 43 22.62 -5.02 -22.46
CA PRO A 43 23.00 -3.76 -21.81
C PRO A 43 24.48 -3.43 -22.05
N THR A 44 24.81 -2.14 -22.04
CA THR A 44 26.20 -1.64 -22.05
C THR A 44 26.85 -1.61 -20.66
N LEU A 45 26.05 -1.81 -19.62
CA LEU A 45 26.48 -1.79 -18.22
C LEU A 45 27.31 -3.06 -17.87
N PRO A 46 28.24 -2.96 -16.90
CA PRO A 46 28.97 -4.12 -16.40
C PRO A 46 28.02 -5.20 -15.88
N ALA A 47 28.16 -6.42 -16.41
CA ALA A 47 27.37 -7.58 -16.00
C ALA A 47 28.09 -8.40 -14.92
N MET A 48 27.38 -8.74 -13.85
CA MET A 48 27.79 -9.69 -12.82
C MET A 48 26.91 -10.94 -12.92
N PRO A 49 27.42 -12.06 -13.45
CA PRO A 49 26.68 -13.32 -13.46
C PRO A 49 26.65 -13.91 -12.04
N VAL A 50 25.47 -14.31 -11.55
CA VAL A 50 25.29 -14.86 -10.20
C VAL A 50 24.62 -16.24 -10.21
N SER A 51 24.97 -17.09 -9.24
CA SER A 51 24.48 -18.46 -9.14
C SER A 51 23.06 -18.60 -8.60
N VAL A 52 22.37 -17.49 -8.35
CA VAL A 52 21.03 -17.43 -7.73
C VAL A 52 19.99 -17.26 -8.82
N ALA A 53 18.99 -18.14 -8.87
CA ALA A 53 17.78 -17.91 -9.66
C ALA A 53 16.78 -17.05 -8.88
N LEU A 54 16.00 -16.24 -9.60
CA LEU A 54 15.05 -15.25 -9.04
C LEU A 54 13.59 -15.75 -9.03
N ASP A 55 13.35 -16.98 -9.46
CA ASP A 55 12.03 -17.55 -9.77
C ASP A 55 11.36 -18.30 -8.60
N GLY A 56 11.86 -18.16 -7.36
CA GLY A 56 11.30 -18.86 -6.20
C GLY A 56 11.63 -18.24 -4.85
N GLU A 57 10.93 -18.67 -3.81
CA GLU A 57 11.16 -18.21 -2.43
C GLU A 57 12.48 -18.75 -1.88
N ARG A 58 13.39 -17.84 -1.52
CA ARG A 58 14.72 -18.19 -1.00
C ARG A 58 15.16 -17.18 0.04
N VAL A 59 16.17 -17.52 0.84
CA VAL A 59 16.83 -16.58 1.75
C VAL A 59 18.26 -16.34 1.26
N LEU A 60 18.59 -15.07 1.08
CA LEU A 60 19.89 -14.58 0.63
C LEU A 60 20.64 -13.89 1.77
N LEU A 61 21.96 -13.81 1.64
CA LEU A 61 22.85 -13.08 2.53
C LEU A 61 22.75 -11.59 2.22
N GLY A 62 22.47 -10.79 3.23
CA GLY A 62 22.50 -9.34 3.13
C GLY A 62 23.90 -8.77 3.35
N LYS A 63 24.08 -7.51 2.92
CA LYS A 63 25.34 -6.75 3.03
C LYS A 63 25.83 -6.57 4.48
N GLN A 64 24.95 -6.72 5.46
CA GLN A 64 25.26 -6.62 6.89
C GLN A 64 25.23 -7.99 7.59
N GLY A 65 25.22 -9.09 6.82
CA GLY A 65 25.15 -10.45 7.35
C GLY A 65 23.75 -10.90 7.74
N GLU A 66 22.72 -10.10 7.44
CA GLU A 66 21.33 -10.42 7.71
C GLU A 66 20.74 -11.42 6.70
N ARG A 67 19.58 -12.01 7.06
CA ARG A 67 18.83 -12.92 6.19
C ARG A 67 17.79 -12.12 5.40
N ILE A 68 17.95 -12.07 4.08
CA ILE A 68 17.03 -11.38 3.17
C ILE A 68 16.15 -12.41 2.47
N ALA A 69 14.84 -12.41 2.77
CA ALA A 69 13.89 -13.21 2.01
C ALA A 69 13.73 -12.63 0.59
N LEU A 70 14.02 -13.44 -0.43
CA LEU A 70 13.70 -13.13 -1.82
C LEU A 70 12.18 -13.17 -1.96
N GLN A 71 11.63 -12.04 -2.39
CA GLN A 71 10.20 -11.87 -2.65
C GLN A 71 9.96 -11.92 -4.15
N ARG A 72 8.80 -12.46 -4.54
CA ARG A 72 8.38 -12.48 -5.95
C ARG A 72 8.30 -11.07 -6.55
N LYS A 73 7.92 -10.09 -5.74
CA LYS A 73 7.94 -8.66 -6.13
C LYS A 73 9.25 -8.04 -5.70
N LEU A 74 9.84 -7.23 -6.57
CA LEU A 74 11.08 -6.51 -6.27
C LEU A 74 10.86 -5.47 -5.16
N VAL A 75 9.76 -4.72 -5.28
CA VAL A 75 9.28 -3.79 -4.26
C VAL A 75 8.00 -4.33 -3.65
N TRP A 76 7.90 -4.36 -2.33
CA TRP A 76 6.67 -4.70 -1.62
C TRP A 76 6.48 -3.79 -0.41
N ALA A 77 5.24 -3.68 0.05
CA ALA A 77 4.90 -3.02 1.30
C ALA A 77 4.08 -3.98 2.16
N ASP A 78 4.42 -4.09 3.44
CA ASP A 78 3.71 -4.99 4.35
C ASP A 78 2.28 -4.51 4.59
N LYS A 79 1.31 -5.42 4.68
CA LYS A 79 -0.10 -5.05 4.92
C LYS A 79 -0.31 -4.32 6.25
N ALA A 80 0.53 -4.62 7.24
CA ALA A 80 0.48 -4.05 8.57
C ALA A 80 1.63 -3.05 8.78
N GLY A 81 1.28 -1.77 8.84
CA GLY A 81 2.05 -0.74 9.55
C GLY A 81 3.37 -0.26 8.96
N ASP A 82 4.06 -1.01 8.09
CA ASP A 82 5.30 -0.50 7.50
C ASP A 82 5.01 0.49 6.37
N LEU A 83 5.59 1.66 6.54
CA LEU A 83 5.36 2.88 5.77
C LEU A 83 6.27 2.98 4.57
N SER A 84 7.28 2.12 4.50
CA SER A 84 8.29 2.20 3.46
C SER A 84 8.25 0.96 2.59
N PRO A 85 8.02 1.09 1.28
CA PRO A 85 8.23 0.01 0.33
C PRO A 85 9.67 -0.46 0.46
N ARG A 86 9.83 -1.78 0.57
CA ARG A 86 11.11 -2.44 0.74
C ARG A 86 11.54 -2.98 -0.61
N THR A 87 12.82 -2.83 -0.91
CA THR A 87 13.50 -3.63 -1.94
C THR A 87 14.36 -4.66 -1.23
N TRP A 88 14.35 -5.90 -1.73
CA TRP A 88 15.21 -6.95 -1.19
C TRP A 88 16.55 -6.90 -1.92
N ALA A 89 16.54 -6.62 -3.23
CA ALA A 89 17.72 -6.69 -4.09
C ALA A 89 18.84 -5.72 -3.68
N ASP A 90 18.52 -4.52 -3.18
CA ASP A 90 19.54 -3.54 -2.75
C ASP A 90 20.25 -3.95 -1.45
N LYS A 91 19.61 -4.80 -0.64
CA LYS A 91 20.15 -5.29 0.63
C LYS A 91 21.04 -6.52 0.47
N VAL A 92 20.88 -7.27 -0.63
CA VAL A 92 21.63 -8.51 -0.88
C VAL A 92 23.11 -8.19 -1.12
N ASP A 93 23.98 -8.98 -0.51
CA ASP A 93 25.40 -9.04 -0.89
C ASP A 93 25.56 -9.94 -2.12
N TRP A 94 25.48 -9.34 -3.30
CA TRP A 94 25.60 -10.05 -4.57
C TRP A 94 26.99 -10.65 -4.81
N SER A 95 28.03 -10.13 -4.14
CA SER A 95 29.39 -10.62 -4.29
C SER A 95 29.54 -12.06 -3.78
N ALA A 96 28.77 -12.43 -2.76
CA ALA A 96 28.71 -13.80 -2.22
C ALA A 96 28.18 -14.83 -3.23
N TYR A 97 27.51 -14.38 -4.29
CA TYR A 97 26.90 -15.22 -5.33
C TYR A 97 27.55 -15.06 -6.69
N ALA A 98 28.57 -14.21 -6.81
CA ALA A 98 29.23 -13.95 -8.06
C ALA A 98 29.86 -15.22 -8.63
N THR A 99 29.59 -15.48 -9.91
CA THR A 99 30.17 -16.59 -10.64
C THR A 99 31.28 -16.08 -11.56
N PRO A 100 32.35 -16.86 -11.77
CA PRO A 100 33.35 -16.50 -12.77
C PRO A 100 32.71 -16.49 -14.16
N ALA A 101 33.12 -15.55 -15.01
CA ALA A 101 32.59 -15.41 -16.37
C ALA A 101 32.74 -16.68 -17.25
N LYS A 102 33.65 -17.59 -16.87
CA LYS A 102 33.89 -18.89 -17.53
C LYS A 102 33.39 -20.08 -16.71
N ALA A 103 32.32 -19.92 -15.94
CA ALA A 103 31.70 -21.03 -15.22
C ALA A 103 31.21 -22.12 -16.20
N SER A 104 31.31 -23.38 -15.78
CA SER A 104 30.87 -24.54 -16.59
C SER A 104 29.36 -24.62 -16.78
N LYS A 105 28.59 -23.93 -15.93
CA LYS A 105 27.14 -23.82 -16.03
C LYS A 105 26.78 -22.35 -16.28
N PRO A 106 25.86 -22.05 -17.23
CA PRO A 106 25.32 -20.71 -17.39
C PRO A 106 24.73 -20.22 -16.07
N ALA A 107 25.06 -18.99 -15.68
CA ALA A 107 24.48 -18.37 -14.50
C ALA A 107 22.99 -18.14 -14.74
N PRO A 108 22.11 -18.55 -13.81
CA PRO A 108 20.65 -18.35 -13.94
C PRO A 108 20.25 -16.87 -13.84
N THR A 109 21.15 -15.98 -13.41
CA THR A 109 20.88 -14.54 -13.33
C THR A 109 22.10 -13.72 -13.69
N ARG A 110 21.88 -12.59 -14.35
CA ARG A 110 22.87 -11.54 -14.59
C ARG A 110 22.38 -10.22 -14.02
N LEU A 111 23.24 -9.56 -13.25
CA LEU A 111 22.97 -8.26 -12.64
C LEU A 111 23.79 -7.20 -13.36
N TYR A 112 23.19 -6.04 -13.59
CA TYR A 112 23.85 -4.93 -14.26
C TYR A 112 23.84 -3.72 -13.34
N PHE A 113 25.02 -3.16 -13.11
CA PHE A 113 25.20 -2.07 -12.18
C PHE A 113 25.61 -0.79 -12.91
N SER A 114 25.20 0.36 -12.36
CA SER A 114 25.79 1.64 -12.74
C SER A 114 27.27 1.69 -12.34
N PRO A 115 28.06 2.62 -12.90
CA PRO A 115 29.43 2.86 -12.44
C PRO A 115 29.56 3.12 -10.93
N GLU A 116 28.53 3.69 -10.31
CA GLU A 116 28.39 4.03 -8.89
C GLU A 116 27.93 2.82 -8.04
N GLY A 117 27.61 1.69 -8.68
CA GLY A 117 27.23 0.45 -8.01
C GLY A 117 25.73 0.30 -7.73
N GLN A 118 24.86 1.13 -8.32
CA GLN A 118 23.41 0.96 -8.23
C GLN A 118 22.94 -0.17 -9.15
N LEU A 119 21.99 -1.00 -8.70
CA LEU A 119 21.47 -2.11 -9.49
C LEU A 119 20.46 -1.59 -10.52
N CYS A 120 20.82 -1.61 -11.80
CA CYS A 120 20.00 -1.05 -12.87
C CYS A 120 19.12 -2.09 -13.58
N ARG A 121 19.61 -3.33 -13.68
CA ARG A 121 18.89 -4.40 -14.39
C ARG A 121 19.25 -5.77 -13.86
N MET A 122 18.27 -6.65 -13.88
CA MET A 122 18.39 -8.05 -13.51
C MET A 122 17.82 -8.88 -14.65
N GLU A 123 18.57 -9.84 -15.16
CA GLU A 123 18.12 -10.75 -16.20
C GLU A 123 18.02 -12.17 -15.65
N GLN A 124 16.96 -12.87 -16.02
CA GLN A 124 16.70 -14.26 -15.66
C GLN A 124 16.95 -15.17 -16.85
N TYR A 125 17.71 -16.24 -16.64
CA TYR A 125 18.07 -17.19 -17.69
C TYR A 125 17.68 -18.61 -17.30
N LEU A 126 17.13 -19.34 -18.28
CA LEU A 126 16.98 -20.79 -18.21
C LEU A 126 18.05 -21.47 -19.06
N SER A 127 18.52 -22.64 -18.60
CA SER A 127 19.37 -23.50 -19.42
C SER A 127 18.50 -24.48 -20.20
N ILE A 128 18.36 -24.25 -21.51
CA ILE A 128 17.62 -25.12 -22.43
C ILE A 128 18.62 -25.77 -23.36
N ARG A 129 18.76 -27.10 -23.28
CA ARG A 129 19.69 -27.88 -24.11
C ARG A 129 21.14 -27.34 -24.08
N GLY A 130 21.58 -26.86 -22.90
CA GLY A 130 22.92 -26.29 -22.70
C GLY A 130 23.08 -24.84 -23.18
N GLN A 131 22.05 -24.24 -23.78
CA GLN A 131 22.03 -22.82 -24.13
C GLN A 131 21.39 -21.99 -23.03
N SER A 132 21.91 -20.78 -22.81
CA SER A 132 21.34 -19.80 -21.89
C SER A 132 20.28 -19.01 -22.63
N VAL A 133 19.02 -19.16 -22.25
CA VAL A 133 17.87 -18.47 -22.85
C VAL A 133 17.37 -17.45 -21.84
N LEU A 134 17.34 -16.18 -22.23
CA LEU A 134 16.76 -15.10 -21.43
C LEU A 134 15.24 -15.32 -21.39
N VAL A 135 14.64 -15.28 -20.19
CA VAL A 135 13.20 -15.54 -20.00
C VAL A 135 12.45 -14.36 -19.39
N GLY A 136 13.18 -13.33 -18.96
CA GLY A 136 12.60 -12.15 -18.32
C GLY A 136 13.57 -11.48 -17.38
N GLY A 137 13.03 -10.63 -16.51
CA GLY A 137 13.80 -9.93 -15.49
C GLY A 137 13.23 -8.56 -15.14
N TYR A 138 14.09 -7.69 -14.62
CA TYR A 138 13.71 -6.39 -14.07
C TYR A 138 14.61 -5.29 -14.63
N THR A 139 14.04 -4.11 -14.87
CA THR A 139 14.79 -2.86 -14.99
C THR A 139 14.37 -1.95 -13.85
N LEU A 140 15.32 -1.24 -13.26
CA LEU A 140 15.10 -0.34 -12.13
C LEU A 140 15.35 1.10 -12.57
N ASP A 141 14.44 1.99 -12.19
CA ASP A 141 14.50 3.40 -12.50
C ASP A 141 14.70 4.21 -11.22
N TYR A 142 15.63 5.15 -11.26
CA TYR A 142 15.98 6.02 -10.13
C TYR A 142 15.68 7.48 -10.47
N ASP A 143 15.31 8.27 -9.47
CA ASP A 143 15.18 9.71 -9.61
C ASP A 143 16.55 10.41 -9.61
N ALA A 144 16.55 11.73 -9.85
CA ALA A 144 17.77 12.53 -9.87
C ALA A 144 18.50 12.59 -8.52
N GLY A 145 17.83 12.22 -7.42
CA GLY A 145 18.43 12.07 -6.10
C GLY A 145 19.03 10.68 -5.84
N GLY A 146 18.95 9.77 -6.82
CA GLY A 146 19.41 8.39 -6.69
C GLY A 146 18.47 7.48 -5.89
N ALA A 147 17.24 7.92 -5.59
CA ALA A 147 16.25 7.09 -4.94
C ALA A 147 15.45 6.28 -5.97
N LEU A 148 15.07 5.05 -5.62
CA LEU A 148 14.27 4.21 -6.52
C LEU A 148 12.92 4.88 -6.81
N ALA A 149 12.68 5.15 -8.09
CA ALA A 149 11.46 5.76 -8.62
C ALA A 149 10.50 4.70 -9.20
N GLY A 150 11.00 3.55 -9.64
CA GLY A 150 10.16 2.48 -10.16
C GLY A 150 10.93 1.25 -10.61
N TYR A 151 10.18 0.23 -11.04
CA TYR A 151 10.74 -0.89 -11.78
C TYR A 151 9.77 -1.41 -12.82
N THR A 152 10.32 -2.00 -13.88
CA THR A 152 9.57 -2.72 -14.91
C THR A 152 9.97 -4.18 -14.90
N GLU A 153 8.99 -5.08 -14.79
CA GLU A 153 9.18 -6.53 -14.88
C GLU A 153 8.84 -7.02 -16.29
N PHE A 154 9.73 -7.80 -16.87
CA PHE A 154 9.60 -8.37 -18.21
C PHE A 154 9.46 -9.88 -18.13
N THR A 155 8.61 -10.43 -18.99
CA THR A 155 8.49 -11.88 -19.22
C THR A 155 8.56 -12.16 -20.70
N GLU A 156 9.08 -13.34 -21.05
CA GLU A 156 9.01 -13.85 -22.43
C GLU A 156 7.57 -13.82 -22.95
N ALA A 157 7.39 -13.28 -24.16
CA ALA A 157 6.14 -13.31 -24.88
C ALA A 157 5.89 -14.74 -25.37
N SER A 158 4.66 -15.24 -25.17
CA SER A 158 4.26 -16.60 -25.57
C SER A 158 4.05 -16.74 -27.08
N ASP A 159 3.98 -15.60 -27.76
CA ASP A 159 3.70 -15.40 -29.17
C ASP A 159 4.95 -14.93 -29.90
N ALA A 160 5.13 -15.37 -31.16
CA ALA A 160 6.27 -15.03 -32.03
C ALA A 160 6.21 -13.57 -32.52
N ALA A 161 6.09 -12.62 -31.58
CA ALA A 161 6.02 -11.19 -31.85
C ALA A 161 7.41 -10.61 -32.13
N ALA A 162 7.44 -9.44 -32.79
CA ALA A 162 8.66 -8.70 -33.07
C ALA A 162 9.39 -8.21 -31.81
N GLN A 163 8.71 -8.18 -30.66
CA GLN A 163 9.30 -7.95 -29.34
C GLN A 163 9.14 -9.23 -28.50
N PRO A 164 10.22 -10.01 -28.29
CA PRO A 164 10.14 -11.31 -27.61
C PRO A 164 9.90 -11.20 -26.10
N TYR A 165 9.98 -9.99 -25.53
CA TYR A 165 9.67 -9.74 -24.12
C TYR A 165 8.61 -8.67 -24.02
N ARG A 166 7.61 -8.92 -23.17
CA ARG A 166 6.56 -7.96 -22.83
C ARG A 166 6.69 -7.54 -21.38
N VAL A 167 6.25 -6.31 -21.13
CA VAL A 167 6.05 -5.82 -19.77
C VAL A 167 4.94 -6.63 -19.11
N SER A 168 5.24 -7.21 -17.96
CA SER A 168 4.30 -7.95 -17.12
C SER A 168 3.85 -7.14 -15.90
N ARG A 169 4.66 -6.15 -15.48
CA ARG A 169 4.35 -5.22 -14.38
C ARG A 169 5.15 -3.93 -14.52
N ARG A 170 4.54 -2.80 -14.13
CA ARG A 170 5.24 -1.51 -13.90
C ARG A 170 4.84 -0.91 -12.57
N ALA A 171 5.78 -0.91 -11.63
CA ALA A 171 5.57 -0.32 -10.32
C ALA A 171 6.30 1.03 -10.20
N CYS A 172 5.71 1.97 -9.47
CA CYS A 172 6.27 3.30 -9.27
C CYS A 172 6.19 3.76 -7.82
N LEU A 173 7.18 4.55 -7.43
CA LEU A 173 7.32 5.20 -6.14
C LEU A 173 7.32 6.71 -6.38
N GLN A 174 6.29 7.40 -5.90
CA GLN A 174 6.16 8.83 -6.03
C GLN A 174 6.51 9.50 -4.70
N ARG A 175 7.27 10.59 -4.79
CA ARG A 175 7.76 11.35 -3.64
C ARG A 175 7.36 12.81 -3.75
N ASP A 176 7.20 13.46 -2.60
CA ASP A 176 7.06 14.91 -2.54
C ASP A 176 8.40 15.63 -2.75
N ALA A 177 8.37 16.97 -2.72
CA ALA A 177 9.56 17.81 -2.89
C ALA A 177 10.61 17.62 -1.77
N GLN A 178 10.23 17.01 -0.64
CA GLN A 178 11.10 16.69 0.49
C GLN A 178 11.67 15.27 0.40
N GLY A 179 11.33 14.51 -0.65
CA GLY A 179 11.76 13.12 -0.86
C GLY A 179 10.96 12.09 -0.06
N LEU A 180 9.89 12.51 0.63
CA LEU A 180 9.03 11.57 1.37
C LEU A 180 8.11 10.85 0.39
N LEU A 181 7.95 9.54 0.60
CA LEU A 181 7.05 8.74 -0.22
C LEU A 181 5.61 9.17 0.03
N THR A 182 4.90 9.45 -1.06
CA THR A 182 3.48 9.83 -1.06
C THR A 182 2.60 8.74 -1.68
N THR A 183 3.10 8.05 -2.71
CA THR A 183 2.35 6.98 -3.38
C THR A 183 3.27 5.83 -3.79
N PHE A 184 2.82 4.60 -3.58
CA PHE A 184 3.35 3.41 -4.21
C PHE A 184 2.28 2.82 -5.14
N ILE A 185 2.58 2.69 -6.42
CA ILE A 185 1.73 2.04 -7.43
C ILE A 185 2.35 0.68 -7.69
N ASP A 186 1.62 -0.40 -7.37
CA ASP A 186 2.15 -1.76 -7.45
C ASP A 186 2.20 -2.27 -8.90
N ASP A 187 1.30 -1.79 -9.76
CA ASP A 187 1.25 -2.08 -11.18
C ASP A 187 0.47 -1.00 -11.97
N GLY A 188 0.65 -0.94 -13.28
CA GLY A 188 -0.03 0.00 -14.17
C GLY A 188 0.51 1.42 -14.08
N CYS A 189 1.74 1.60 -13.60
CA CYS A 189 2.39 2.90 -13.70
C CYS A 189 2.50 3.33 -15.18
N ASP A 190 2.12 4.59 -15.44
CA ASP A 190 1.99 5.18 -16.78
C ASP A 190 1.00 4.45 -17.70
N ASP A 191 0.11 3.61 -17.16
CA ASP A 191 -1.00 3.05 -17.94
C ASP A 191 -2.03 4.15 -18.23
N PRO A 192 -2.36 4.44 -19.51
CA PRO A 192 -3.40 5.41 -19.85
C PRO A 192 -4.79 5.06 -19.32
N LYS A 193 -5.04 3.81 -18.91
CA LYS A 193 -6.27 3.40 -18.21
C LYS A 193 -6.29 3.77 -16.72
N GLY A 194 -5.20 4.36 -16.22
CA GLY A 194 -5.01 4.72 -14.82
C GLY A 194 -4.21 3.67 -14.06
N PRO A 195 -3.54 4.06 -12.97
CA PRO A 195 -2.74 3.14 -12.18
C PRO A 195 -3.63 2.06 -11.56
N GLY A 196 -3.07 0.85 -11.40
CA GLY A 196 -3.74 -0.26 -10.72
C GLY A 196 -3.80 -0.05 -9.20
N ALA A 197 -3.73 -1.14 -8.45
CA ALA A 197 -3.71 -1.07 -6.99
C ALA A 197 -2.57 -0.17 -6.49
N SER A 198 -2.89 0.74 -5.58
CA SER A 198 -1.95 1.72 -5.04
C SER A 198 -2.04 1.81 -3.52
N ARG A 199 -0.97 2.34 -2.94
CA ARG A 199 -0.88 2.69 -1.53
C ARG A 199 -0.48 4.15 -1.40
N HIS A 200 -1.27 4.94 -0.71
CA HIS A 200 -0.99 6.35 -0.44
C HIS A 200 -0.57 6.57 1.02
N TYR A 201 0.38 7.47 1.23
CA TYR A 201 0.95 7.82 2.53
C TYR A 201 0.62 9.29 2.82
N VAL A 202 -0.41 9.52 3.62
CA VAL A 202 -0.92 10.86 3.91
C VAL A 202 -0.19 11.43 5.12
N ARG A 203 0.48 12.56 4.94
CA ARG A 203 1.27 13.23 5.97
C ARG A 203 0.77 14.65 6.22
N ASN A 204 0.94 15.14 7.44
CA ASN A 204 0.72 16.55 7.73
C ASN A 204 1.91 17.41 7.26
N ALA A 205 1.81 18.74 7.44
CA ALA A 205 2.85 19.69 7.04
C ALA A 205 4.19 19.50 7.76
N GLN A 206 4.21 18.81 8.90
CA GLN A 206 5.41 18.47 9.66
C GLN A 206 6.02 17.12 9.22
N GLY A 207 5.44 16.45 8.22
CA GLY A 207 5.88 15.14 7.73
C GLY A 207 5.40 13.96 8.58
N GLN A 208 4.61 14.19 9.62
CA GLN A 208 4.05 13.13 10.46
C GLN A 208 3.00 12.36 9.65
N LEU A 209 3.07 11.04 9.72
CA LEU A 209 2.09 10.21 9.04
C LEU A 209 0.74 10.25 9.77
N LEU A 210 -0.32 10.47 9.00
CA LEU A 210 -1.70 10.45 9.48
C LEU A 210 -2.39 9.15 9.09
N ARG A 211 -2.23 8.75 7.81
CA ARG A 211 -2.94 7.61 7.22
C ARG A 211 -2.12 6.88 6.17
N VAL A 212 -2.35 5.57 6.06
CA VAL A 212 -1.98 4.78 4.89
C VAL A 212 -3.25 4.25 4.24
N ILE A 213 -3.44 4.53 2.96
CA ILE A 213 -4.65 4.21 2.21
C ILE A 213 -4.29 3.19 1.14
N ASP A 214 -4.86 1.99 1.23
CA ASP A 214 -4.78 0.97 0.20
C ASP A 214 -5.98 1.11 -0.76
N THR A 215 -5.73 1.19 -2.06
CA THR A 215 -6.77 1.25 -3.09
C THR A 215 -6.62 0.10 -4.09
N LEU A 216 -7.75 -0.38 -4.62
CA LEU A 216 -7.74 -1.35 -5.73
C LEU A 216 -7.68 -0.66 -7.10
N SER A 217 -8.20 0.55 -7.16
CA SER A 217 -8.22 1.42 -8.33
C SER A 217 -8.33 2.88 -7.85
N PRO A 218 -8.03 3.87 -8.71
CA PRO A 218 -8.12 5.28 -8.34
C PRO A 218 -9.50 5.63 -7.78
N GLY A 219 -9.53 6.28 -6.62
CA GLY A 219 -10.76 6.69 -5.95
C GLY A 219 -11.56 5.58 -5.26
N ALA A 220 -11.05 4.34 -5.22
CA ALA A 220 -11.72 3.21 -4.58
C ALA A 220 -10.89 2.70 -3.37
N PRO A 221 -10.96 3.37 -2.20
CA PRO A 221 -10.26 2.92 -1.00
C PRO A 221 -10.79 1.55 -0.58
N GLN A 222 -9.86 0.65 -0.28
CA GLN A 222 -10.13 -0.69 0.24
C GLN A 222 -9.84 -0.77 1.74
N ALA A 223 -8.77 -0.11 2.19
CA ALA A 223 -8.42 -0.05 3.59
C ALA A 223 -7.69 1.24 3.94
N VAL A 224 -7.90 1.73 5.16
CA VAL A 224 -7.21 2.90 5.71
C VAL A 224 -6.67 2.56 7.09
N GLN A 225 -5.36 2.59 7.25
CA GLN A 225 -4.69 2.52 8.55
C GLN A 225 -4.48 3.94 9.07
N THR A 226 -4.98 4.28 10.25
CA THR A 226 -4.72 5.57 10.90
C THR A 226 -3.49 5.52 11.80
N TYR A 227 -2.92 6.69 12.11
CA TYR A 227 -1.79 6.85 13.01
C TYR A 227 -2.04 8.01 13.97
N ASN A 228 -1.61 7.87 15.22
CA ASN A 228 -1.68 8.94 16.20
C ASN A 228 -0.50 9.92 16.07
N ALA A 229 -0.48 10.97 16.89
CA ALA A 229 0.58 11.99 16.86
C ALA A 229 1.99 11.46 17.22
N LEU A 230 2.08 10.31 17.88
CA LEU A 230 3.33 9.62 18.19
C LEU A 230 3.79 8.67 17.07
N GLY A 231 2.99 8.52 16.01
CA GLY A 231 3.25 7.59 14.91
C GLY A 231 2.84 6.15 15.20
N GLU A 232 2.07 5.91 16.25
CA GLU A 232 1.57 4.58 16.57
C GLU A 232 0.31 4.26 15.74
N PRO A 233 0.17 3.01 15.26
CA PRO A 233 -0.99 2.61 14.47
C PRO A 233 -2.27 2.64 15.31
N GLY A 234 -3.28 3.35 14.80
CA GLY A 234 -4.65 3.34 15.32
C GLY A 234 -5.53 2.28 14.64
N PRO A 235 -6.86 2.48 14.60
CA PRO A 235 -7.78 1.59 13.89
C PRO A 235 -7.45 1.45 12.40
N ARG A 236 -7.62 0.22 11.89
CA ARG A 236 -7.59 -0.06 10.45
C ARG A 236 -9.01 -0.17 9.94
N TYR A 237 -9.48 0.82 9.18
CA TYR A 237 -10.78 0.77 8.53
C TYR A 237 -10.67 -0.04 7.25
N VAL A 238 -11.64 -0.91 6.98
CA VAL A 238 -11.74 -1.65 5.71
C VAL A 238 -13.10 -1.38 5.10
N SER A 239 -13.15 -1.21 3.78
CA SER A 239 -14.43 -1.23 3.08
C SER A 239 -15.01 -2.63 3.20
N GLN A 240 -16.34 -2.72 3.23
CA GLN A 240 -17.03 -4.00 3.27
C GLN A 240 -17.27 -4.50 1.83
N PRO A 241 -16.48 -5.44 1.28
CA PRO A 241 -16.84 -6.15 0.06
C PRO A 241 -17.91 -7.17 0.45
N SER A 242 -19.15 -6.74 0.51
CA SER A 242 -20.15 -7.58 1.18
C SER A 242 -20.74 -8.65 0.24
N ASN A 243 -20.63 -9.89 0.69
CA ASN A 243 -21.64 -10.95 0.52
C ASN A 243 -22.67 -10.94 1.68
N TYR A 244 -22.65 -9.88 2.53
CA TYR A 244 -23.27 -9.81 3.87
C TYR A 244 -24.30 -8.68 4.03
N VAL A 245 -24.51 -7.90 2.98
CA VAL A 245 -25.47 -6.83 2.80
C VAL A 245 -26.39 -7.33 1.70
N THR A 246 -27.66 -7.44 2.02
CA THR A 246 -28.69 -7.74 1.03
C THR A 246 -28.62 -6.68 -0.06
N ALA A 247 -28.55 -7.09 -1.32
CA ALA A 247 -28.57 -6.14 -2.44
C ALA A 247 -29.76 -5.18 -2.28
N GLY A 248 -29.48 -3.88 -2.15
CA GLY A 248 -30.49 -2.83 -1.96
C GLY A 248 -30.62 -2.27 -0.53
N ASP A 249 -29.88 -2.79 0.45
CA ASP A 249 -29.84 -2.17 1.79
C ASP A 249 -28.86 -0.98 1.81
N SER A 250 -29.39 0.21 1.48
CA SER A 250 -28.66 1.47 1.45
C SER A 250 -28.20 1.98 2.83
N ARG A 251 -28.53 1.25 3.90
CA ARG A 251 -28.17 1.58 5.30
C ARG A 251 -26.96 0.83 5.82
N ALA A 252 -26.39 -0.10 5.05
CA ALA A 252 -25.19 -0.80 5.50
C ALA A 252 -23.99 0.17 5.59
N PRO A 253 -23.23 0.16 6.68
CA PRO A 253 -22.02 0.97 6.78
C PRO A 253 -21.00 0.58 5.71
N TYR A 254 -20.38 1.57 5.09
CA TYR A 254 -19.43 1.34 3.98
C TYR A 254 -18.07 0.83 4.46
N ALA A 255 -17.64 1.26 5.64
CA ALA A 255 -16.38 0.87 6.22
C ALA A 255 -16.47 0.75 7.74
N TYR A 256 -15.61 -0.10 8.31
CA TYR A 256 -15.58 -0.38 9.73
C TYR A 256 -14.17 -0.65 10.23
N ALA A 257 -13.94 -0.41 11.53
CA ALA A 257 -12.68 -0.71 12.18
C ALA A 257 -12.49 -2.24 12.21
N ALA A 258 -11.59 -2.74 11.37
CA ALA A 258 -11.29 -4.16 11.27
C ALA A 258 -10.54 -4.63 12.53
N PRO A 259 -11.10 -5.57 13.31
CA PRO A 259 -10.35 -6.24 14.36
C PRO A 259 -9.19 -7.04 13.77
N THR A 260 -8.07 -7.09 14.49
CA THR A 260 -6.80 -7.69 14.00
C THR A 260 -6.92 -9.18 13.73
N GLN A 261 -7.62 -9.94 14.60
CA GLN A 261 -7.94 -11.36 14.45
C GLN A 261 -9.22 -11.68 15.24
N HIS A 262 -10.15 -12.43 14.64
CA HIS A 262 -11.43 -12.78 15.27
C HIS A 262 -12.07 -13.96 14.53
N ILE A 263 -12.74 -14.84 15.29
CA ILE A 263 -13.50 -15.97 14.77
C ILE A 263 -14.99 -15.66 14.62
N ASP A 264 -15.48 -14.70 15.41
CA ASP A 264 -16.89 -14.35 15.47
C ASP A 264 -17.32 -13.60 14.22
N ARG A 265 -18.61 -13.66 13.88
CA ARG A 265 -19.14 -12.81 12.82
C ARG A 265 -19.03 -11.35 13.23
N VAL A 266 -18.35 -10.54 12.42
CA VAL A 266 -18.29 -9.08 12.62
C VAL A 266 -19.65 -8.46 12.34
N TYR A 267 -20.05 -7.57 13.23
CA TYR A 267 -21.27 -6.79 13.12
C TYR A 267 -20.97 -5.30 13.25
N PRO A 268 -20.62 -4.64 12.13
CA PRO A 268 -20.34 -3.21 12.12
C PRO A 268 -21.59 -2.40 12.47
N ARG A 269 -21.41 -1.33 13.25
CA ARG A 269 -22.49 -0.46 13.70
C ARG A 269 -22.10 1.00 13.69
N LEU A 270 -23.00 1.86 13.21
CA LEU A 270 -22.99 3.28 13.56
C LEU A 270 -23.52 3.46 14.98
N ARG A 271 -23.22 4.60 15.61
CA ARG A 271 -23.62 4.86 17.00
C ARG A 271 -25.14 4.83 17.15
N GLU A 272 -25.84 5.48 16.22
CA GLU A 272 -27.30 5.54 16.17
C GLU A 272 -27.96 4.17 16.00
N ASP A 273 -27.29 3.23 15.32
CA ASP A 273 -27.80 1.88 15.09
C ASP A 273 -27.66 0.96 16.30
N LEU A 274 -26.94 1.40 17.35
CA LEU A 274 -26.87 0.68 18.62
C LEU A 274 -28.16 0.78 19.42
N ALA A 275 -29.07 1.71 19.09
CA ALA A 275 -30.32 1.88 19.82
C ALA A 275 -31.22 0.64 19.82
N ALA A 276 -31.13 -0.17 18.76
CA ALA A 276 -31.87 -1.42 18.65
C ALA A 276 -31.07 -2.44 17.83
N LEU A 277 -30.64 -3.52 18.47
CA LEU A 277 -29.95 -4.63 17.80
C LEU A 277 -30.94 -5.77 17.56
N PRO A 278 -30.99 -6.35 16.36
CA PRO A 278 -31.87 -7.48 16.09
C PRO A 278 -31.36 -8.72 16.84
N SER A 279 -32.31 -9.46 17.42
CA SER A 279 -32.19 -10.83 17.86
C SER A 279 -33.21 -11.68 17.09
N GLU A 280 -33.08 -13.00 17.15
CA GLU A 280 -33.95 -13.92 16.42
C GLU A 280 -35.22 -14.28 17.20
N ILE A 281 -35.21 -14.10 18.53
CA ILE A 281 -36.25 -14.63 19.44
C ILE A 281 -36.78 -13.52 20.36
N PRO A 282 -38.11 -13.29 20.44
CA PRO A 282 -38.72 -12.38 21.43
C PRO A 282 -38.61 -12.91 22.87
N GLY A 283 -38.48 -12.02 23.85
CA GLY A 283 -38.44 -12.35 25.29
C GLY A 283 -37.19 -13.13 25.73
N ILE A 284 -36.10 -13.09 24.95
CA ILE A 284 -34.85 -13.75 25.32
C ILE A 284 -33.90 -12.76 25.98
N GLU A 285 -33.17 -13.22 26.99
CA GLU A 285 -32.11 -12.45 27.62
C GLU A 285 -30.97 -12.19 26.63
N TRP A 286 -30.52 -10.95 26.59
CA TRP A 286 -29.37 -10.53 25.80
C TRP A 286 -28.40 -9.73 26.66
N ARG A 287 -27.12 -9.75 26.26
CA ARG A 287 -26.11 -8.88 26.89
C ARG A 287 -25.04 -8.45 25.90
N ILE A 288 -24.54 -7.24 26.10
CA ILE A 288 -23.35 -6.72 25.43
C ILE A 288 -22.26 -6.61 26.50
N VAL A 289 -21.12 -7.22 26.22
CA VAL A 289 -20.02 -7.31 27.17
C VAL A 289 -18.71 -6.91 26.52
N ARG A 290 -17.82 -6.34 27.33
CA ARG A 290 -16.40 -6.27 27.02
C ARG A 290 -15.73 -7.51 27.59
N ILE A 291 -14.96 -8.20 26.74
CA ILE A 291 -14.07 -9.28 27.16
C ILE A 291 -12.73 -8.70 27.63
N ALA A 292 -12.19 -9.22 28.73
CA ALA A 292 -10.88 -8.83 29.23
C ALA A 292 -9.78 -9.02 28.17
N ASP A 293 -8.75 -8.16 28.18
CA ASP A 293 -7.77 -8.07 27.09
C ASP A 293 -6.85 -9.30 27.06
N GLU A 294 -6.65 -9.96 28.20
CA GLU A 294 -5.86 -11.18 28.38
C GLU A 294 -6.53 -12.43 27.82
N VAL A 295 -7.83 -12.41 27.55
CA VAL A 295 -8.56 -13.57 27.01
C VAL A 295 -8.24 -13.71 25.51
N PRO A 296 -7.79 -14.88 25.03
CA PRO A 296 -7.62 -15.11 23.60
C PRO A 296 -8.95 -15.00 22.83
N MET A 297 -8.92 -14.36 21.67
CA MET A 297 -10.12 -14.16 20.81
C MET A 297 -10.01 -14.86 19.44
N ASN A 298 -8.92 -15.60 19.23
CA ASN A 298 -8.52 -16.15 17.93
C ASN A 298 -8.53 -17.68 17.87
N ASP A 299 -8.93 -18.36 18.95
CA ASP A 299 -9.06 -19.82 19.00
C ASP A 299 -10.54 -20.21 18.94
N ARG A 300 -10.89 -21.04 17.95
CA ARG A 300 -12.26 -21.48 17.69
C ARG A 300 -12.78 -22.43 18.77
N ASP A 301 -11.89 -23.16 19.43
CA ASP A 301 -12.25 -24.13 20.46
C ASP A 301 -12.22 -23.52 21.87
N ASP A 302 -11.72 -22.29 21.99
CA ASP A 302 -11.65 -21.56 23.27
C ASP A 302 -12.99 -20.94 23.66
N GLN A 303 -13.61 -21.50 24.70
CA GLN A 303 -14.86 -21.01 25.28
C GLN A 303 -14.67 -19.96 26.38
N SER A 304 -13.44 -19.52 26.67
CA SER A 304 -13.14 -18.59 27.78
C SER A 304 -13.94 -17.30 27.71
N SER A 305 -14.24 -16.81 26.51
CA SER A 305 -15.05 -15.61 26.31
C SER A 305 -16.51 -15.75 26.79
N TRP A 306 -17.02 -16.98 27.00
CA TRP A 306 -18.32 -17.26 27.61
C TRP A 306 -18.32 -17.21 29.14
N ASP A 307 -17.15 -17.27 29.80
CA ASP A 307 -17.05 -17.18 31.25
C ASP A 307 -17.48 -15.79 31.75
N PRO A 308 -18.52 -15.68 32.59
CA PRO A 308 -18.93 -14.40 33.17
C PRO A 308 -17.83 -13.67 33.95
N ASN A 309 -16.83 -14.38 34.50
CA ASN A 309 -15.76 -13.77 35.28
C ASN A 309 -14.79 -12.92 34.46
N VAL A 310 -14.73 -13.14 33.14
CA VAL A 310 -13.89 -12.36 32.21
C VAL A 310 -14.71 -11.32 31.42
N GLN A 311 -16.01 -11.21 31.72
CA GLN A 311 -16.94 -10.30 31.06
C GLN A 311 -17.23 -9.09 31.93
N THR A 312 -17.07 -7.90 31.36
CA THR A 312 -17.66 -6.67 31.92
C THR A 312 -18.94 -6.37 31.15
N VAL A 313 -20.10 -6.46 31.82
CA VAL A 313 -21.39 -6.16 31.20
C VAL A 313 -21.52 -4.66 30.96
N LEU A 314 -21.74 -4.28 29.70
CA LEU A 314 -21.95 -2.90 29.26
C LEU A 314 -23.45 -2.58 29.14
N ALA A 315 -24.24 -3.56 28.72
CA ALA A 315 -25.69 -3.47 28.60
C ALA A 315 -26.31 -4.87 28.66
N GLN A 316 -27.54 -4.99 29.16
CA GLN A 316 -28.29 -6.24 29.16
C GLN A 316 -29.79 -5.97 29.25
N GLY A 317 -30.60 -6.96 28.90
CA GLY A 317 -32.05 -6.91 29.02
C GLY A 317 -32.73 -8.11 28.39
N GLU A 318 -34.03 -8.00 28.16
CA GLU A 318 -34.82 -8.94 27.37
C GLU A 318 -35.18 -8.31 26.02
N THR A 319 -35.31 -9.13 24.97
CA THR A 319 -35.75 -8.67 23.66
C THR A 319 -37.24 -8.34 23.68
N ASP A 320 -37.63 -7.29 22.95
CA ASP A 320 -39.02 -6.87 22.87
C ASP A 320 -39.87 -7.80 21.96
N ALA A 321 -41.15 -7.46 21.79
CA ALA A 321 -42.07 -8.19 20.92
C ALA A 321 -41.68 -8.18 19.42
N GLN A 322 -40.72 -7.35 19.02
CA GLN A 322 -40.14 -7.30 17.68
C GLN A 322 -38.77 -8.00 17.61
N SER A 323 -38.41 -8.76 18.64
CA SER A 323 -37.10 -9.41 18.79
C SER A 323 -35.93 -8.42 18.81
N MET A 324 -36.13 -7.20 19.33
CA MET A 324 -35.07 -6.19 19.38
C MET A 324 -34.47 -6.07 20.78
N ALA A 325 -33.15 -6.11 20.87
CA ALA A 325 -32.38 -5.70 22.04
C ALA A 325 -32.27 -4.17 22.06
N ARG A 326 -33.05 -3.51 22.91
CA ARG A 326 -33.10 -2.04 23.00
C ARG A 326 -32.11 -1.51 24.02
N LEU A 327 -31.28 -0.56 23.60
CA LEU A 327 -30.32 0.11 24.48
C LEU A 327 -30.82 1.50 24.84
N THR A 328 -30.69 1.86 26.12
CA THR A 328 -30.84 3.26 26.56
C THR A 328 -29.74 4.13 25.94
N PRO A 329 -29.94 5.45 25.81
CA PRO A 329 -28.89 6.34 25.30
C PRO A 329 -27.56 6.24 26.06
N ALA A 330 -27.62 6.08 27.39
CA ALA A 330 -26.42 5.89 28.21
C ALA A 330 -25.71 4.56 27.91
N ALA A 331 -26.47 3.48 27.67
CA ALA A 331 -25.90 2.19 27.28
C ALA A 331 -25.30 2.23 25.86
N GLN A 332 -25.94 2.93 24.92
CA GLN A 332 -25.38 3.15 23.59
C GLN A 332 -24.02 3.86 23.66
N ASP A 333 -23.91 4.89 24.49
CA ASP A 333 -22.66 5.63 24.68
C ASP A 333 -21.56 4.78 25.31
N ALA A 334 -21.91 4.00 26.35
CA ALA A 334 -20.97 3.07 26.98
C ALA A 334 -20.46 2.01 26.00
N VAL A 335 -21.36 1.41 25.21
CA VAL A 335 -21.00 0.41 24.20
C VAL A 335 -20.16 1.03 23.08
N TRP A 336 -20.55 2.20 22.57
CA TRP A 336 -19.79 2.92 21.54
C TRP A 336 -18.37 3.25 21.98
N GLN A 337 -18.21 3.82 23.18
CA GLN A 337 -16.88 4.13 23.74
C GLN A 337 -16.06 2.86 23.94
N ALA A 338 -16.66 1.77 24.42
CA ALA A 338 -15.97 0.50 24.61
C ALA A 338 -15.49 -0.09 23.27
N MET A 339 -16.28 0.01 22.20
CA MET A 339 -15.89 -0.44 20.85
C MET A 339 -14.69 0.34 20.31
N GLN A 340 -14.60 1.63 20.59
CA GLN A 340 -13.47 2.47 20.19
C GLN A 340 -12.21 2.20 21.03
N ALA A 341 -12.38 2.03 22.35
CA ALA A 341 -11.26 1.83 23.28
C ALA A 341 -10.70 0.40 23.24
N HIS A 342 -11.55 -0.60 23.00
CA HIS A 342 -11.17 -2.02 22.96
C HIS A 342 -11.65 -2.69 21.65
N PRO A 343 -11.07 -2.33 20.48
CA PRO A 343 -11.43 -2.95 19.21
C PRO A 343 -11.28 -4.47 19.26
N GLY A 344 -12.29 -5.20 18.78
CA GLY A 344 -12.27 -6.66 18.78
C GLY A 344 -12.65 -7.34 20.10
N ARG A 345 -13.10 -6.58 21.12
CA ARG A 345 -13.41 -7.10 22.46
C ARG A 345 -14.88 -7.02 22.86
N ILE A 346 -15.73 -6.43 22.04
CA ILE A 346 -17.12 -6.15 22.41
C ILE A 346 -18.04 -7.17 21.76
N LEU A 347 -18.56 -8.10 22.56
CA LEU A 347 -19.43 -9.15 22.09
C LEU A 347 -20.89 -8.85 22.43
N PHE A 348 -21.76 -9.02 21.45
CA PHE A 348 -23.21 -9.03 21.65
C PHE A 348 -23.68 -10.48 21.68
N TYR A 349 -24.08 -10.93 22.86
CA TYR A 349 -24.76 -12.20 23.09
C TYR A 349 -26.26 -11.98 22.89
N PHE A 350 -26.75 -12.39 21.71
CA PHE A 350 -28.13 -12.16 21.29
C PHE A 350 -29.09 -13.28 21.72
N ASP A 351 -28.53 -14.42 22.14
CA ASP A 351 -29.19 -15.54 22.81
C ASP A 351 -28.13 -16.38 23.59
N PRO A 352 -28.51 -17.44 24.34
CA PRO A 352 -27.58 -18.25 25.13
C PRO A 352 -26.50 -19.03 24.34
N MET A 353 -26.64 -19.18 23.03
CA MET A 353 -25.74 -19.94 22.14
C MET A 353 -25.10 -19.08 21.04
N GLY A 354 -25.62 -17.88 20.81
CA GLY A 354 -25.27 -17.00 19.70
C GLY A 354 -24.60 -15.71 20.16
N ARG A 355 -23.52 -15.34 19.45
CA ARG A 355 -22.87 -14.04 19.62
C ARG A 355 -22.30 -13.49 18.33
N VAL A 356 -22.13 -12.17 18.30
CA VAL A 356 -21.42 -11.44 17.24
C VAL A 356 -20.43 -10.46 17.85
N LEU A 357 -19.38 -10.15 17.08
CA LEU A 357 -18.42 -9.13 17.45
C LEU A 357 -18.90 -7.76 16.96
N LEU A 358 -19.24 -6.86 17.90
CA LEU A 358 -19.57 -5.48 17.57
C LEU A 358 -18.28 -4.70 17.24
N THR A 359 -18.31 -3.97 16.13
CA THR A 359 -17.23 -3.05 15.75
C THR A 359 -17.77 -1.72 15.26
N SER A 360 -17.02 -0.65 15.49
CA SER A 360 -17.42 0.69 15.08
C SER A 360 -17.34 0.80 13.57
N ALA A 361 -18.43 1.30 12.99
CA ALA A 361 -18.49 1.68 11.60
C ALA A 361 -18.36 3.19 11.44
N ILE A 362 -18.03 3.61 10.23
CA ILE A 362 -18.07 5.01 9.81
C ILE A 362 -19.07 5.19 8.66
N THR A 363 -19.64 6.38 8.58
CA THR A 363 -20.57 6.75 7.52
C THR A 363 -19.87 6.78 6.15
N PRO A 364 -20.63 6.65 5.03
CA PRO A 364 -20.06 6.80 3.68
C PRO A 364 -19.27 8.10 3.51
N ALA A 365 -19.80 9.23 3.97
CA ALA A 365 -19.11 10.52 3.86
C ALA A 365 -17.78 10.55 4.65
N GLN A 366 -17.76 9.92 5.84
CA GLN A 366 -16.51 9.76 6.59
C GLN A 366 -15.53 8.81 5.88
N TRP A 367 -16.02 7.74 5.25
CA TRP A 367 -15.16 6.83 4.49
C TRP A 367 -14.52 7.51 3.28
N GLU A 368 -15.29 8.30 2.53
CA GLU A 368 -14.79 9.13 1.43
C GLU A 368 -13.71 10.09 1.92
N ALA A 369 -13.96 10.82 3.02
CA ALA A 369 -12.98 11.74 3.60
C ALA A 369 -11.72 11.02 4.12
N CYS A 370 -11.89 9.85 4.75
CA CYS A 370 -10.83 9.02 5.31
C CYS A 370 -9.94 8.41 4.23
N GLY A 371 -10.55 7.98 3.11
CA GLY A 371 -9.88 7.36 1.96
C GLY A 371 -9.38 8.34 0.89
N ASP A 372 -9.60 9.64 1.06
CA ASP A 372 -9.06 10.68 0.17
C ASP A 372 -7.59 11.00 0.54
N PRO A 373 -6.62 10.73 -0.37
CA PRO A 373 -5.21 11.02 -0.14
C PRO A 373 -4.88 12.53 -0.12
N THR A 374 -5.77 13.38 -0.63
CA THR A 374 -5.57 14.84 -0.67
C THR A 374 -6.10 15.55 0.58
N ASN A 375 -7.02 14.91 1.30
CA ASN A 375 -7.47 15.40 2.59
C ASN A 375 -6.34 15.20 3.61
N LEU A 376 -5.81 16.28 4.19
CA LEU A 376 -4.73 16.21 5.20
C LEU A 376 -5.23 16.39 6.64
N ALA A 377 -6.55 16.35 6.86
CA ALA A 377 -7.11 16.46 8.21
C ALA A 377 -6.74 15.22 9.05
N PRO A 378 -6.29 15.40 10.31
CA PRO A 378 -5.96 14.29 11.20
C PRO A 378 -7.20 13.48 11.63
N ASP A 379 -8.38 14.10 11.66
CA ASP A 379 -9.66 13.51 12.03
C ASP A 379 -10.54 13.12 10.81
N ALA A 380 -9.93 12.93 9.65
CA ALA A 380 -10.65 12.58 8.41
C ALA A 380 -11.47 11.29 8.50
N CYS A 381 -11.08 10.35 9.37
CA CYS A 381 -11.81 9.10 9.63
C CYS A 381 -12.82 9.20 10.79
N GLY A 382 -13.01 10.40 11.36
CA GLY A 382 -13.77 10.62 12.59
C GLY A 382 -12.86 10.80 13.82
N LYS A 383 -13.50 11.09 14.95
CA LYS A 383 -12.85 11.26 16.27
C LYS A 383 -12.87 9.97 17.07
#